data_AF-A0A4Q5R3H0-F1
#
_entry.id   AF-A0A4Q5R3H0-F1
#
_cell.length_a   1.000
_cell.length_b   1.000
_cell.length_c   1.000
_cell.angle_alpha   90.00
_cell.angle_beta   90.00
_cell.angle_gamma   90.00
#
_symmetry.space_group_name_H-M   'P 1'
#
loop_
_entity.id
_entity.type
_entity.pdbx_description
1 polymer ?
#
loop_
_entity_poly.entity_id
_entity_poly.type
_entity_poly.pdbx_seq_one_letter_code
_entity_poly.pdbx_strand_id
1 'polypeptide(L)'
;LRLVEMPAYIQAGREDHIAPAERVWRITRLFRGPLRFVLAGSGHIAGVVNPPSSGKYQYWTNDQPAGSLGEFVAGATETKGSWWPDWLAWLRGHSAETVPATGARVPGQGDLVAICDAPGDYVRAR
;
A
#
# COMPACT_ATOMS: atom_id res chain seq x y z
N LEU A 1 -12.37 -0.75 -14.90
CA LEU A 1 -12.11 -1.23 -13.51
C LEU A 1 -13.02 -2.36 -13.07
N ARG A 2 -14.28 -2.44 -13.54
CA ARG A 2 -15.21 -3.54 -13.22
C ARG A 2 -14.82 -4.94 -13.75
N LEU A 3 -13.68 -5.09 -14.40
CA LEU A 3 -13.12 -6.40 -14.81
C LEU A 3 -11.95 -6.83 -13.91
N VAL A 4 -11.54 -5.98 -12.96
CA VAL A 4 -10.48 -6.28 -12.01
C VAL A 4 -11.13 -6.95 -10.80
N GLU A 5 -10.86 -8.25 -10.67
CA GLU A 5 -11.46 -9.13 -9.66
C GLU A 5 -10.46 -9.56 -8.58
N MET A 6 -9.18 -9.23 -8.75
CA MET A 6 -8.13 -9.55 -7.79
C MET A 6 -8.27 -8.73 -6.50
N PRO A 7 -7.80 -9.27 -5.36
CA PRO A 7 -7.72 -8.52 -4.12
C PRO A 7 -6.92 -7.22 -4.28
N ALA A 8 -7.42 -6.13 -3.73
CA ALA A 8 -6.78 -4.81 -3.82
C ALA A 8 -6.64 -4.18 -2.43
N TYR A 9 -5.45 -3.65 -2.17
CA TYR A 9 -5.14 -2.85 -0.99
C TYR A 9 -5.09 -1.37 -1.40
N ILE A 10 -5.95 -0.55 -0.81
CA ILE A 10 -6.10 0.86 -1.12
C ILE A 10 -5.63 1.67 0.08
N GLN A 11 -4.60 2.48 -0.12
CA GLN A 11 -4.09 3.41 0.89
C GLN A 11 -4.43 4.85 0.48
N ALA A 12 -4.83 5.66 1.46
CA ALA A 12 -5.05 7.11 1.30
C ALA A 12 -4.46 7.87 2.49
N GLY A 13 -3.97 9.09 2.26
CA GLY A 13 -3.56 9.99 3.35
C GLY A 13 -4.73 10.83 3.87
N ARG A 14 -4.89 10.92 5.19
CA ARG A 14 -5.99 11.67 5.84
C ARG A 14 -5.91 13.17 5.57
N GLU A 15 -4.70 13.72 5.47
CA GLU A 15 -4.44 15.14 5.23
C GLU A 15 -3.88 15.38 3.81
N ASP A 16 -4.12 14.44 2.88
CA ASP A 16 -3.64 14.55 1.51
C ASP A 16 -4.48 15.55 0.71
N HIS A 17 -3.87 16.67 0.31
CA HIS A 17 -4.52 17.68 -0.53
C HIS A 17 -4.30 17.46 -2.03
N ILE A 18 -3.36 16.59 -2.42
CA ILE A 18 -3.07 16.25 -3.83
C ILE A 18 -4.02 15.14 -4.30
N ALA A 19 -4.17 14.09 -3.48
CA ALA A 19 -5.13 13.00 -3.70
C ALA A 19 -6.06 12.86 -2.48
N PRO A 20 -7.11 13.70 -2.38
CA PRO A 20 -7.99 13.72 -1.21
C PRO A 20 -8.60 12.36 -0.90
N ALA A 21 -8.62 11.98 0.38
CA ALA A 21 -9.10 10.67 0.82
C ALA A 21 -10.52 10.37 0.34
N GLU A 22 -11.41 11.37 0.32
CA GLU A 22 -12.78 11.24 -0.21
C GLU A 22 -12.79 10.89 -1.71
N ARG A 23 -11.81 11.39 -2.47
CA ARG A 23 -11.66 11.06 -3.90
C ARG A 23 -11.13 9.64 -4.07
N VAL A 24 -10.12 9.27 -3.30
CA VAL A 24 -9.55 7.90 -3.30
C VAL A 24 -10.61 6.88 -2.90
N TRP A 25 -11.42 7.16 -1.87
CA TRP A 25 -12.49 6.29 -1.38
C TRP A 25 -13.45 5.82 -2.49
N ARG A 26 -13.67 6.62 -3.54
CA ARG A 26 -14.56 6.24 -4.65
C ARG A 26 -14.13 4.96 -5.35
N ILE A 27 -12.84 4.59 -5.29
CA ILE A 27 -12.32 3.36 -5.90
C ILE A 27 -12.91 2.09 -5.27
N THR A 28 -13.35 2.15 -4.01
CA THR A 28 -14.00 1.02 -3.31
C THR A 28 -15.29 0.57 -3.99
N ARG A 29 -15.88 1.42 -4.84
CA ARG A 29 -17.10 1.13 -5.61
C ARG A 29 -16.83 0.75 -7.07
N LEU A 30 -15.56 0.70 -7.49
CA LEU A 30 -15.17 0.54 -8.90
C LEU A 30 -14.52 -0.82 -9.19
N PHE A 31 -13.82 -1.40 -8.22
CA PHE A 31 -13.28 -2.76 -8.30
C PHE A 31 -14.34 -3.80 -7.92
N ARG A 32 -14.24 -5.00 -8.50
CA ARG A 32 -15.13 -6.13 -8.17
C ARG A 32 -14.54 -7.07 -7.13
N GLY A 33 -13.21 -7.15 -7.05
CA GLY A 33 -12.50 -8.01 -6.12
C GLY A 33 -12.59 -7.57 -4.66
N PRO A 34 -12.14 -8.41 -3.72
CA PRO A 34 -12.01 -8.04 -2.31
C PRO A 34 -11.14 -6.79 -2.14
N LEU A 35 -11.53 -5.91 -1.22
CA LEU A 35 -10.85 -4.64 -0.99
C LEU A 35 -10.48 -4.50 0.48
N ARG A 36 -9.26 -4.04 0.75
CA ARG A 36 -8.85 -3.49 2.04
C ARG A 36 -8.56 -2.02 1.87
N PHE A 37 -9.25 -1.16 2.63
CA PHE A 37 -8.97 0.27 2.66
C PHE A 37 -8.25 0.65 3.94
N VAL A 38 -7.18 1.44 3.82
CA VAL A 38 -6.41 1.96 4.95
C VAL A 38 -6.24 3.47 4.79
N LEU A 39 -6.56 4.18 5.87
CA LEU A 39 -6.35 5.61 5.96
C LEU A 39 -5.07 5.86 6.77
N ALA A 40 -4.02 6.34 6.14
CA ALA A 40 -2.79 6.73 6.84
C ALA A 40 -2.92 8.16 7.39
N GLY A 41 -2.33 8.42 8.55
CA GLY A 41 -2.16 9.77 9.07
C GLY A 41 -1.25 10.62 8.18
N SER A 42 -1.35 11.94 8.31
CA SER A 42 -0.61 12.94 7.53
C SER A 42 -0.98 13.02 6.04
N GLY A 43 -0.24 13.86 5.30
CA GLY A 43 -0.51 14.22 3.91
C GLY A 43 0.22 13.34 2.88
N HIS A 44 0.25 13.79 1.62
CA HIS A 44 0.65 12.99 0.46
C HIS A 44 1.95 12.19 0.64
N ILE A 45 3.06 12.87 0.96
CA ILE A 45 4.36 12.21 1.10
C ILE A 45 4.51 11.57 2.49
N ALA A 46 4.21 12.32 3.55
CA ALA A 46 4.45 11.87 4.92
C ALA A 46 3.54 10.71 5.35
N GLY A 47 2.33 10.61 4.78
CA GLY A 47 1.41 9.49 5.04
C GLY A 47 1.77 8.22 4.29
N VAL A 48 2.23 8.34 3.03
CA VAL A 48 2.66 7.18 2.22
C VAL A 48 4.03 6.68 2.69
N VAL A 49 5.00 7.58 2.80
CA VAL A 49 6.39 7.27 3.15
C VAL A 49 6.56 7.38 4.67
N ASN A 50 6.01 6.43 5.39
CA ASN A 50 6.10 6.34 6.85
C ASN A 50 6.80 5.04 7.27
N PRO A 51 8.14 5.00 7.37
CA PRO A 51 8.84 3.77 7.76
C PRO A 51 8.52 3.39 9.21
N PRO A 52 8.33 2.08 9.53
CA PRO A 52 7.99 1.61 10.88
C PRO A 52 8.98 2.05 11.96
N SER A 53 10.27 2.13 11.61
CA SER A 53 11.33 2.57 12.53
C SER A 53 11.19 4.02 13.00
N SER A 54 10.41 4.85 12.31
CA SER A 54 10.18 6.24 12.72
C SER A 54 9.28 6.36 13.95
N GLY A 55 8.40 5.38 14.20
CA GLY A 55 7.41 5.41 15.28
C GLY A 55 6.40 6.57 15.18
N LYS A 56 6.30 7.24 14.02
CA LYS A 56 5.45 8.42 13.81
C LYS A 56 4.08 8.06 13.26
N TYR A 57 3.14 8.97 13.51
CA TYR A 57 1.76 8.93 13.04
C TYR A 57 0.99 7.68 13.49
N GLN A 58 -0.08 7.40 12.77
CA GLN A 58 -1.06 6.36 13.01
C GLN A 58 -1.76 6.05 11.69
N TYR A 59 -2.53 4.98 11.66
CA TYR A 59 -3.41 4.65 10.56
C TYR A 59 -4.72 4.08 11.07
N TRP A 60 -5.75 4.11 10.24
CA TRP A 60 -7.08 3.60 10.55
C TRP A 60 -7.45 2.48 9.59
N THR A 61 -8.00 1.42 10.17
CA THR A 61 -8.58 0.27 9.47
C THR A 61 -10.00 0.04 9.96
N ASN A 62 -10.87 -0.48 9.10
CA ASN A 62 -12.22 -0.84 9.49
C ASN A 62 -12.60 -2.14 8.77
N ASP A 63 -12.92 -3.16 9.55
CA ASP A 63 -13.32 -4.47 9.03
C ASP A 63 -14.84 -4.58 8.77
N GLN A 64 -15.60 -3.54 9.13
CA GLN A 64 -17.03 -3.45 8.86
C GLN A 64 -17.29 -2.78 7.50
N PRO A 65 -18.37 -3.19 6.80
CA PRO A 65 -18.81 -2.49 5.60
C PRO A 65 -19.11 -1.02 5.89
N ALA A 66 -18.63 -0.13 5.03
CA ALA A 66 -18.91 1.30 5.09
C ALA A 66 -19.35 1.80 3.71
N GLY A 67 -20.46 2.54 3.67
CA GLY A 67 -20.96 3.17 2.44
C GLY A 67 -20.17 4.43 2.08
N SER A 68 -19.64 5.15 3.07
CA SER A 68 -18.91 6.41 2.90
C SER A 68 -17.60 6.43 3.67
N LEU A 69 -16.70 7.35 3.32
CA LEU A 69 -15.47 7.56 4.09
C LEU A 69 -15.78 8.01 5.53
N GLY A 70 -16.85 8.80 5.72
CA GLY A 70 -17.30 9.21 7.06
C GLY A 70 -17.70 8.03 7.93
N GLU A 71 -18.51 7.11 7.37
CA GLU A 71 -18.85 5.84 8.04
C GLU A 71 -17.63 4.97 8.31
N PHE A 72 -16.71 4.89 7.36
CA PHE A 72 -15.45 4.16 7.55
C PHE A 72 -14.70 4.70 8.77
N VAL A 73 -14.46 6.02 8.82
CA VAL A 73 -13.74 6.69 9.91
C VAL A 73 -14.46 6.52 11.24
N ALA A 74 -15.80 6.64 11.27
CA ALA A 74 -16.59 6.50 12.48
C ALA A 74 -16.50 5.10 13.12
N GLY A 75 -16.36 4.05 12.31
CA GLY A 75 -16.17 2.67 12.78
C GLY A 75 -14.72 2.20 12.80
N ALA A 76 -13.75 3.05 12.43
CA ALA A 76 -12.38 2.61 12.25
C ALA A 76 -11.65 2.47 13.59
N THR A 77 -10.76 1.49 13.65
CA THR A 77 -9.79 1.35 14.74
C THR A 77 -8.51 2.08 14.37
N GLU A 78 -8.08 2.99 15.25
CA GLU A 78 -6.78 3.66 15.14
C GLU A 78 -5.66 2.73 15.62
N THR A 79 -4.61 2.60 14.82
CA THR A 79 -3.39 1.89 15.18
C THR A 79 -2.20 2.84 15.09
N LYS A 80 -1.43 2.94 16.18
CA LYS A 80 -0.25 3.80 16.24
C LYS A 80 0.86 3.28 15.31
N GLY A 81 1.57 4.20 14.66
CA GLY A 81 2.75 3.91 13.84
C GLY A 81 2.45 3.79 12.35
N SER A 82 3.36 3.10 11.65
CA SER A 82 3.28 2.91 10.20
C SER A 82 2.21 1.90 9.80
N TRP A 83 1.57 2.15 8.65
CA TRP A 83 0.67 1.20 7.99
C TRP A 83 1.41 0.09 7.21
N TRP A 84 2.72 0.22 6.97
CA TRP A 84 3.50 -0.76 6.20
C TRP A 84 3.44 -2.18 6.78
N PRO A 85 3.47 -2.41 8.10
CA PRO A 85 3.32 -3.75 8.67
C PRO A 85 1.94 -4.37 8.41
N ASP A 86 0.87 -3.56 8.38
CA ASP A 86 -0.48 -4.00 8.02
C ASP A 86 -0.51 -4.47 6.56
N TRP A 87 0.06 -3.68 5.66
CA TRP A 87 0.17 -4.05 4.24
C TRP A 87 1.02 -5.31 4.03
N LEU A 88 2.15 -5.45 4.73
CA LEU A 88 3.00 -6.64 4.65
C LEU A 88 2.26 -7.90 5.18
N ALA A 89 1.50 -7.77 6.27
CA ALA A 89 0.67 -8.85 6.79
C ALA A 89 -0.42 -9.25 5.77
N TRP A 90 -1.07 -8.27 5.14
CA TRP A 90 -2.04 -8.51 4.07
C TRP A 90 -1.40 -9.24 2.87
N LEU A 91 -0.20 -8.83 2.43
CA LEU A 91 0.52 -9.51 1.35
C LEU A 91 0.86 -10.97 1.69
N ARG A 92 1.34 -11.22 2.92
CA ARG A 92 1.62 -12.57 3.41
C ARG A 92 0.37 -13.46 3.46
N GLY A 93 -0.80 -12.88 3.70
CA GLY A 93 -2.07 -13.60 3.61
C GLY A 93 -2.40 -14.12 2.20
N HIS A 94 -1.84 -13.50 1.15
CA HIS A 94 -2.03 -13.93 -0.25
C HIS A 94 -0.91 -14.84 -0.75
N SER A 95 0.30 -14.70 -0.21
CA SER A 95 1.46 -15.51 -0.56
C SER A 95 2.35 -15.70 0.67
N ALA A 96 2.05 -16.73 1.46
CA ALA A 96 2.76 -17.03 2.70
C ALA A 96 4.02 -17.89 2.50
N GLU A 97 4.15 -18.56 1.34
CA GLU A 97 5.27 -19.44 1.06
C GLU A 97 6.57 -18.65 1.02
N THR A 98 7.58 -19.19 1.71
CA THR A 98 8.93 -18.64 1.72
C THR A 98 9.91 -19.73 1.31
N VAL A 99 10.92 -19.34 0.56
CA VAL A 99 12.05 -20.20 0.19
C VAL A 99 13.33 -19.63 0.77
N PRO A 100 14.33 -20.46 1.09
CA PRO A 100 15.65 -19.96 1.49
C PRO A 100 16.21 -19.01 0.43
N ALA A 101 16.76 -17.87 0.87
CA ALA A 101 17.37 -16.89 -0.02
C ALA A 101 18.70 -17.37 -0.65
N THR A 102 19.13 -18.60 -0.35
CA THR A 102 20.37 -19.21 -0.86
C THR A 102 20.37 -19.46 -2.37
N GLY A 103 19.20 -19.42 -3.01
CA GLY A 103 19.03 -19.45 -4.47
C GLY A 103 18.52 -18.13 -5.06
N ALA A 104 18.71 -17.00 -4.38
CA ALA A 104 18.26 -15.70 -4.87
C ALA A 104 18.81 -15.46 -6.28
N ARG A 105 17.93 -15.11 -7.22
CA ARG A 105 18.32 -14.81 -8.60
C ARG A 105 19.34 -13.69 -8.58
N VAL A 106 20.55 -13.95 -9.04
CA VAL A 106 21.56 -12.92 -9.26
C VAL A 106 21.11 -12.15 -10.51
N PRO A 107 20.91 -10.82 -10.43
CA PRO A 107 20.58 -10.02 -11.61
C PRO A 107 21.62 -10.28 -12.72
N GLY A 108 21.15 -10.57 -13.93
CA GLY A 108 22.03 -10.94 -15.05
C GLY A 108 22.32 -12.44 -15.18
N GLN A 109 21.96 -13.28 -14.22
CA GLN A 109 22.01 -14.75 -14.38
C GLN A 109 20.70 -15.24 -15.02
N GLY A 110 20.78 -15.69 -16.26
CA GLY A 110 19.65 -16.17 -17.07
C GLY A 110 19.67 -15.53 -18.46
N ASP A 111 18.54 -15.56 -19.15
CA ASP A 111 18.43 -15.00 -20.52
C ASP A 111 18.47 -13.47 -20.56
N LEU A 112 18.31 -12.81 -19.41
CA LEU A 112 18.30 -11.36 -19.28
C LEU A 112 19.62 -10.88 -18.71
N VAL A 113 20.42 -10.22 -19.54
CA VAL A 113 21.72 -9.64 -19.17
C VAL A 113 21.52 -8.41 -18.28
N ALA A 114 22.32 -8.30 -17.22
CA ALA A 114 22.36 -7.09 -16.39
C ALA A 114 22.99 -5.93 -17.18
N ILE A 115 22.28 -4.82 -17.29
CA ILE A 115 22.68 -3.67 -18.11
C ILE A 115 23.55 -2.69 -17.31
N CYS A 116 23.20 -2.46 -16.03
CA CYS A 116 23.94 -1.61 -15.10
C CYS A 116 23.48 -1.87 -13.66
N ASP A 117 24.20 -1.31 -12.69
CA ASP A 117 23.77 -1.29 -11.29
C ASP A 117 22.57 -0.35 -11.08
N ALA A 118 21.68 -0.73 -10.17
CA ALA A 118 20.64 0.16 -9.66
C ALA A 118 21.31 1.43 -9.07
N PRO A 119 20.71 2.64 -9.24
CA PRO A 119 19.35 2.87 -9.71
C PRO A 119 19.22 3.09 -11.24
N GLY A 120 20.26 2.77 -12.02
CA GLY A 120 20.27 2.96 -13.48
C GLY A 120 20.35 4.42 -13.92
N ASP A 121 20.30 4.65 -15.23
CA ASP A 121 20.60 5.96 -15.83
C ASP A 121 19.36 6.85 -15.99
N TYR A 122 18.19 6.27 -16.23
CA TYR A 122 16.97 7.04 -16.54
C TYR A 122 16.54 7.94 -15.39
N VAL A 123 16.71 7.51 -14.14
CA VAL A 123 16.40 8.34 -12.96
C VAL A 123 17.43 9.46 -12.73
N ARG A 124 18.62 9.38 -13.36
CA ARG A 124 19.69 10.37 -13.23
C ARG A 124 19.69 11.40 -14.37
N ALA A 125 18.87 11.18 -15.40
CA ALA A 125 18.70 12.13 -16.49
C ALA A 125 18.20 13.48 -15.95
N ARG A 126 18.67 14.56 -16.56
CA ARG A 126 18.33 15.94 -16.20
C ARG A 126 17.62 16.63 -17.34
#